data_AF-A0A484ZXJ6-F1
#
_entry.id   AF-A0A484ZXJ6-F1
#
_cell.length_a   1.000
_cell.length_b   1.000
_cell.length_c   1.000
_cell.angle_alpha   90.00
_cell.angle_beta   90.00
_cell.angle_gamma   90.00
#
_symmetry.space_group_name_H-M   'P 1'
#
loop_
_entity.id
_entity.type
_entity.pdbx_description
1 polymer ?
#
loop_
_entity_poly.entity_id
_entity_poly.type
_entity_poly.pdbx_seq_one_letter_code
_entity_poly.pdbx_strand_id
1 'polypeptide(L)'
;MQPNSGAQGEYAGLLTIRRYHESRGQGDRYICLIPSSAHGTNPASAQMAGMAVVVVACDKQGNIDLTDLREKAQQAGDKLSCIMVTYPSTHGVYEETIREVCTIVHQFGGQVYLDGANMNAQVGITTPGYIGADVSHLNLHKTFSIPHGGGGPGMGPIGVKMHLAPFVPGHSVVQIDGVTNRLGAVSAAPFGSASILPISWMYIHMMGAEGLKMASQVAILNANYIAKRLSPSYPVLYSGHDGLVAHECILDIRPLKEECGITEMDIAKRLIDYGFHAPTMSFPVAGTLMVEPTESESKAELDRFIEAMLAIRNEIRRVQAGEWPLDDNPLVNAPHIQTELVQEWLHPYSRDLAVFPSQAVLNNKYWPTVKRLDDVYGDRNLFCSCVPMASYQ
;
A
#
# COMPACT_ATOMS: atom_id res chain seq x y z
N MET A 1 4.96 18.90 9.94
CA MET A 1 4.24 18.10 10.95
C MET A 1 2.73 18.39 11.04
N GLN A 2 2.16 19.30 10.25
CA GLN A 2 0.72 19.61 10.31
C GLN A 2 -0.21 18.52 9.75
N PRO A 3 0.09 17.87 8.60
CA PRO A 3 -0.85 16.91 8.01
C PRO A 3 -0.97 15.62 8.83
N ASN A 4 -2.21 15.22 9.10
CA ASN A 4 -2.57 14.12 10.00
C ASN A 4 -2.89 12.78 9.31
N SER A 5 -2.56 12.63 8.03
CA SER A 5 -2.62 11.37 7.29
C SER A 5 -1.71 11.45 6.05
N GLY A 6 -1.41 10.31 5.41
CA GLY A 6 -0.60 10.29 4.18
C GLY A 6 -1.22 11.12 3.06
N ALA A 7 -2.51 10.91 2.78
CA ALA A 7 -3.27 11.70 1.81
C ALA A 7 -3.28 13.21 2.12
N GLN A 8 -3.35 13.59 3.40
CA GLN A 8 -3.23 15.00 3.80
C GLN A 8 -1.80 15.54 3.56
N GLY A 9 -0.78 14.69 3.67
CA GLY A 9 0.59 15.00 3.30
C GLY A 9 0.78 15.18 1.79
N GLU A 10 0.12 14.36 0.97
CA GLU A 10 0.00 14.57 -0.49
C GLU A 10 -0.61 15.92 -0.81
N TYR A 11 -1.82 16.17 -0.30
CA TYR A 11 -2.51 17.45 -0.50
C TYR A 11 -1.65 18.65 -0.07
N ALA A 12 -1.03 18.58 1.12
CA ALA A 12 -0.15 19.64 1.62
C ALA A 12 1.08 19.86 0.73
N GLY A 13 1.71 18.80 0.23
CA GLY A 13 2.86 18.90 -0.66
C GLY A 13 2.49 19.49 -2.02
N LEU A 14 1.35 19.09 -2.59
CA LEU A 14 0.85 19.65 -3.85
C LEU A 14 0.46 21.13 -3.72
N LEU A 15 -0.17 21.53 -2.61
CA LEU A 15 -0.41 22.95 -2.31
C LEU A 15 0.91 23.73 -2.19
N THR A 16 1.94 23.14 -1.58
CA THR A 16 3.26 23.75 -1.45
C THR A 16 3.88 23.99 -2.83
N ILE A 17 3.84 22.99 -3.73
CA ILE A 17 4.30 23.11 -5.12
C ILE A 17 3.54 24.21 -5.87
N ARG A 18 2.20 24.22 -5.75
CA ARG A 18 1.36 25.22 -6.42
C ARG A 18 1.71 26.65 -5.98
N ARG A 19 1.84 26.88 -4.68
CA ARG A 19 2.23 28.19 -4.12
C ARG A 19 3.64 28.61 -4.57
N TYR A 20 4.55 27.65 -4.69
CA TYR A 20 5.87 27.91 -5.23
C TYR A 20 5.80 28.40 -6.69
N HIS A 21 4.99 27.74 -7.53
CA HIS A 21 4.74 28.19 -8.91
C HIS A 21 4.10 29.58 -8.96
N GLU A 22 3.06 29.82 -8.15
CA GLU A 22 2.40 31.14 -8.03
C GLU A 22 3.40 32.25 -7.65
N SER A 23 4.30 31.98 -6.71
CA SER A 23 5.31 32.96 -6.25
C SER A 23 6.30 33.40 -7.32
N ARG A 24 6.47 32.58 -8.37
CA ARG A 24 7.37 32.85 -9.50
C ARG A 24 6.62 33.39 -10.72
N GLY A 25 5.34 33.74 -10.57
CA GLY A 25 4.50 34.17 -11.68
C GLY A 25 4.10 33.04 -12.63
N GLN A 26 4.17 31.79 -12.17
CA GLN A 26 3.87 30.58 -12.96
C GLN A 26 2.62 29.85 -12.44
N GLY A 27 1.64 30.59 -11.89
CA GLY A 27 0.43 30.03 -11.29
C GLY A 27 -0.45 29.21 -12.24
N ASP A 28 -0.27 29.36 -13.56
CA ASP A 28 -0.97 28.59 -14.60
C ASP A 28 -0.39 27.17 -14.79
N ARG A 29 0.58 26.76 -13.96
CA ARG A 29 1.06 25.37 -13.87
C ARG A 29 0.13 24.54 -12.99
N TYR A 30 -0.78 23.78 -13.63
CA TYR A 30 -1.78 22.96 -12.94
C TYR A 30 -1.83 21.49 -13.37
N ILE A 31 -1.02 21.05 -14.35
CA ILE A 31 -1.00 19.65 -14.79
C ILE A 31 -0.14 18.82 -13.83
N CYS A 32 -0.72 17.76 -13.28
CA CYS A 32 -0.06 16.76 -12.46
C CYS A 32 0.04 15.44 -13.22
N LEU A 33 1.27 15.01 -13.52
CA LEU A 33 1.54 13.71 -14.12
C LEU A 33 1.49 12.63 -13.02
N ILE A 34 0.78 11.53 -13.26
CA ILE A 34 0.64 10.43 -12.30
C ILE A 34 0.76 9.09 -13.02
N PRO A 35 1.75 8.23 -12.69
CA PRO A 35 1.84 6.88 -13.25
C PRO A 35 0.58 6.06 -12.97
N SER A 36 0.18 5.20 -13.91
CA SER A 36 -1.00 4.33 -13.76
C SER A 36 -0.91 3.35 -12.59
N SER A 37 0.28 3.12 -12.05
CA SER A 37 0.53 2.28 -10.87
C SER A 37 0.35 3.02 -9.54
N ALA A 38 0.24 4.35 -9.53
CA ALA A 38 0.22 5.13 -8.30
C ALA A 38 -0.96 4.75 -7.38
N HIS A 39 -0.78 4.99 -6.07
CA HIS A 39 -1.86 4.82 -5.09
C HIS A 39 -3.07 5.71 -5.42
N GLY A 40 -4.27 5.22 -5.14
CA GLY A 40 -5.52 5.93 -5.49
C GLY A 40 -5.69 7.27 -4.79
N THR A 41 -4.96 7.53 -3.70
CA THR A 41 -4.93 8.84 -3.04
C THR A 41 -4.25 9.88 -3.90
N ASN A 42 -3.24 9.54 -4.69
CA ASN A 42 -2.46 10.48 -5.50
C ASN A 42 -3.35 11.30 -6.46
N PRO A 43 -4.16 10.68 -7.35
CA PRO A 43 -5.06 11.44 -8.22
C PRO A 43 -6.15 12.18 -7.44
N ALA A 44 -6.65 11.62 -6.33
CA ALA A 44 -7.65 12.29 -5.49
C ALA A 44 -7.09 13.56 -4.83
N SER A 45 -5.88 13.50 -4.27
CA SER A 45 -5.15 14.61 -3.68
C SER A 45 -4.82 15.68 -4.71
N ALA A 46 -4.43 15.29 -5.93
CA ALA A 46 -4.19 16.21 -7.04
C ALA A 46 -5.46 16.96 -7.46
N GLN A 47 -6.59 16.26 -7.62
CA GLN A 47 -7.87 16.90 -7.89
C GLN A 47 -8.29 17.85 -6.77
N MET A 48 -8.12 17.44 -5.51
CA MET A 48 -8.42 18.27 -4.34
C MET A 48 -7.56 19.54 -4.29
N ALA A 49 -6.30 19.47 -4.75
CA ALA A 49 -5.41 20.62 -4.91
C ALA A 49 -5.73 21.52 -6.11
N GLY A 50 -6.75 21.17 -6.91
CA GLY A 50 -7.16 21.90 -8.11
C GLY A 50 -6.28 21.64 -9.32
N MET A 51 -5.57 20.50 -9.36
CA MET A 51 -4.72 20.11 -10.49
C MET A 51 -5.47 19.23 -11.48
N ALA A 52 -5.08 19.30 -12.76
CA ALA A 52 -5.54 18.38 -13.79
C ALA A 52 -4.63 17.16 -13.83
N VAL A 53 -5.20 15.98 -13.59
CA VAL A 53 -4.46 14.71 -13.62
C VAL A 53 -4.27 14.24 -15.05
N VAL A 54 -3.03 13.94 -15.42
CA VAL A 54 -2.68 13.27 -16.67
C VAL A 54 -1.96 11.97 -16.32
N VAL A 55 -2.56 10.85 -16.68
CA VAL A 55 -2.00 9.53 -16.40
C VAL A 55 -0.78 9.28 -17.26
N VAL A 56 0.33 8.80 -16.68
CA VAL A 56 1.52 8.31 -17.39
C VAL A 56 1.47 6.79 -17.42
N ALA A 57 1.76 6.18 -18.56
CA ALA A 57 1.74 4.74 -18.75
C ALA A 57 2.87 4.05 -17.97
N CYS A 58 2.65 2.76 -17.69
CA CYS A 58 3.71 1.85 -17.25
C CYS A 58 4.03 0.83 -18.34
N ASP A 59 5.28 0.40 -18.42
CA ASP A 59 5.70 -0.66 -19.32
C ASP A 59 5.18 -2.05 -18.86
N LYS A 60 5.49 -3.10 -19.63
CA LYS A 60 5.06 -4.47 -19.31
C LYS A 60 5.71 -5.02 -18.04
N GLN A 61 6.83 -4.45 -17.62
CA GLN A 61 7.55 -4.79 -16.39
C GLN A 61 7.06 -3.96 -15.19
N GLY A 62 6.07 -3.08 -15.40
CA GLY A 62 5.47 -2.27 -14.35
C GLY A 62 6.26 -1.01 -13.99
N ASN A 63 7.28 -0.62 -14.77
CA ASN A 63 8.03 0.62 -14.56
C ASN A 63 7.33 1.79 -15.26
N ILE A 64 7.66 3.03 -14.88
CA ILE A 64 7.18 4.23 -15.58
C ILE A 64 7.72 4.24 -17.03
N ASP A 65 6.83 4.38 -18.01
CA ASP A 65 7.23 4.53 -19.41
C ASP A 65 7.84 5.92 -19.63
N LEU A 66 9.17 5.96 -19.79
CA LEU A 66 9.92 7.21 -20.00
C LEU A 66 9.58 7.91 -21.32
N THR A 67 9.14 7.17 -22.34
CA THR A 67 8.76 7.75 -23.62
C THR A 67 7.46 8.51 -23.46
N ASP A 68 6.45 7.84 -22.93
CA ASP A 68 5.14 8.45 -22.64
C ASP A 68 5.25 9.60 -21.63
N LEU A 69 6.11 9.48 -20.62
CA LEU A 69 6.42 10.56 -19.68
C LEU A 69 6.96 11.80 -20.40
N ARG A 70 7.95 11.63 -21.29
CA ARG A 70 8.54 12.75 -22.04
C ARG A 70 7.51 13.41 -22.94
N GLU A 71 6.73 12.62 -23.66
CA GLU A 71 5.67 13.12 -24.54
C GLU A 71 4.64 13.94 -23.75
N LYS A 72 4.16 13.42 -22.60
CA LYS A 72 3.20 14.12 -21.75
C LYS A 72 3.78 15.35 -21.08
N ALA A 73 5.03 15.32 -20.64
CA ALA A 73 5.72 16.49 -20.10
C ALA A 73 5.88 17.58 -21.18
N GLN A 74 6.23 17.21 -22.41
CA GLN A 74 6.34 18.13 -23.54
C GLN A 74 4.96 18.71 -23.94
N GLN A 75 3.92 17.88 -23.99
CA GLN A 75 2.55 18.31 -24.29
C GLN A 75 1.99 19.24 -23.20
N ALA A 76 2.32 19.00 -21.93
CA ALA A 76 1.95 19.87 -20.82
C ALA A 76 2.63 21.25 -20.92
N GLY A 77 3.87 21.30 -21.42
CA GLY A 77 4.62 22.54 -21.65
C GLY A 77 4.66 23.43 -20.40
N ASP A 78 4.32 24.70 -20.56
CA ASP A 78 4.31 25.69 -19.48
C ASP A 78 3.21 25.48 -18.42
N LYS A 79 2.33 24.49 -18.62
CA LYS A 79 1.28 24.11 -17.65
C LYS A 79 1.70 22.97 -16.72
N LEU A 80 2.87 22.36 -16.92
CA LEU A 80 3.36 21.27 -16.07
C LEU A 80 3.64 21.78 -14.65
N SER A 81 2.86 21.30 -13.67
CA SER A 81 3.05 21.59 -12.24
C SER A 81 4.02 20.61 -11.61
N CYS A 82 3.72 19.32 -11.69
CA CYS A 82 4.49 18.29 -11.02
C CYS A 82 4.23 16.89 -11.58
N ILE A 83 5.06 15.95 -11.13
CA ILE A 83 4.77 14.51 -11.14
C ILE A 83 4.56 14.02 -9.70
N MET A 84 3.68 13.05 -9.51
CA MET A 84 3.63 12.23 -8.30
C MET A 84 4.18 10.84 -8.60
N VAL A 85 5.26 10.43 -7.94
CA VAL A 85 5.87 9.10 -8.08
C VAL A 85 5.91 8.39 -6.74
N THR A 86 5.91 7.06 -6.73
CA THR A 86 6.15 6.25 -5.52
C THR A 86 7.48 5.53 -5.71
N TYR A 87 8.34 5.50 -4.69
CA TYR A 87 9.62 4.79 -4.78
C TYR A 87 9.91 4.00 -3.48
N PRO A 88 10.33 2.72 -3.56
CA PRO A 88 10.09 1.83 -4.70
C PRO A 88 8.61 1.86 -5.11
N SER A 89 8.32 1.50 -6.36
CA SER A 89 6.96 1.62 -6.90
C SER A 89 5.96 0.79 -6.10
N THR A 90 4.67 1.02 -6.30
CA THR A 90 3.58 0.21 -5.73
C THR A 90 3.59 -1.24 -6.21
N HIS A 91 4.41 -1.56 -7.22
CA HIS A 91 4.67 -2.93 -7.66
C HIS A 91 5.73 -3.65 -6.80
N GLY A 92 6.31 -2.97 -5.80
CA GLY A 92 7.35 -3.54 -4.94
C GLY A 92 8.71 -3.64 -5.63
N VAL A 93 9.01 -2.80 -6.62
CA VAL A 93 10.27 -2.84 -7.37
C VAL A 93 11.01 -1.50 -7.36
N TYR A 94 12.35 -1.56 -7.35
CA TYR A 94 13.19 -0.38 -7.54
C TYR A 94 13.34 -0.09 -9.03
N GLU A 95 12.74 1.01 -9.48
CA GLU A 95 12.91 1.50 -10.85
C GLU A 95 14.34 2.07 -11.03
N GLU A 96 15.11 1.51 -11.97
CA GLU A 96 16.48 1.97 -12.25
C GLU A 96 16.52 3.41 -12.83
N THR A 97 15.39 3.89 -13.36
CA THR A 97 15.24 5.15 -14.09
C THR A 97 14.66 6.29 -13.25
N ILE A 98 14.43 6.10 -11.95
CA ILE A 98 13.73 7.11 -11.12
C ILE A 98 14.37 8.50 -11.14
N ARG A 99 15.71 8.58 -11.23
CA ARG A 99 16.43 9.86 -11.32
C ARG A 99 16.24 10.54 -12.68
N GLU A 100 16.09 9.75 -13.74
CA GLU A 100 15.78 10.24 -15.08
C GLU A 100 14.35 10.80 -15.14
N VAL A 101 13.39 10.14 -14.47
CA VAL A 101 12.02 10.66 -14.28
C VAL A 101 12.05 12.05 -13.62
N CYS A 102 12.81 12.20 -12.52
CA CYS A 102 12.96 13.49 -11.86
C CYS A 102 13.56 14.54 -12.80
N THR A 103 14.61 14.16 -13.53
CA THR A 103 15.32 15.04 -14.48
C THR A 103 14.40 15.52 -15.60
N ILE A 104 13.61 14.63 -16.21
CA ILE A 104 12.64 14.98 -17.26
C ILE A 104 11.66 16.03 -16.74
N VAL A 105 11.06 15.80 -15.57
CA VAL A 105 10.05 16.72 -15.02
C VAL A 105 10.66 18.09 -14.68
N HIS A 106 11.87 18.11 -14.11
CA HIS A 106 12.59 19.35 -13.84
C HIS A 106 12.96 20.11 -15.12
N GLN A 107 13.32 19.43 -16.22
CA GLN A 107 13.61 20.06 -17.52
C GLN A 107 12.42 20.83 -18.09
N PHE A 108 11.18 20.38 -17.83
CA PHE A 108 9.95 21.06 -18.24
C PHE A 108 9.40 22.03 -17.15
N GLY A 109 10.20 22.32 -16.11
CA GLY A 109 9.88 23.29 -15.07
C GLY A 109 8.91 22.79 -14.00
N GLY A 110 8.57 21.50 -14.00
CA GLY A 110 7.74 20.87 -12.97
C GLY A 110 8.49 20.61 -11.67
N GLN A 111 7.77 20.16 -10.64
CA GLN A 111 8.32 19.67 -9.38
C GLN A 111 8.07 18.16 -9.22
N VAL A 112 8.84 17.51 -8.36
CA VAL A 112 8.73 16.08 -8.10
C VAL A 112 8.18 15.85 -6.70
N TYR A 113 6.95 15.37 -6.63
CA TYR A 113 6.36 14.82 -5.42
C TYR A 113 6.66 13.33 -5.35
N LEU A 114 7.30 12.88 -4.27
CA LEU A 114 7.54 11.47 -3.99
C LEU A 114 6.64 10.99 -2.85
N ASP A 115 5.73 10.08 -3.15
CA ASP A 115 4.97 9.32 -2.17
C ASP A 115 5.93 8.44 -1.36
N GLY A 116 6.05 8.76 -0.07
CA GLY A 116 6.95 8.09 0.86
C GLY A 116 6.27 7.01 1.69
N ALA A 117 5.12 6.49 1.28
CA ALA A 117 4.49 5.33 1.93
C ALA A 117 5.43 4.10 1.95
N ASN A 118 6.26 3.94 0.92
CA ASN A 118 7.19 2.82 0.75
C ASN A 118 8.60 3.11 1.32
N MET A 119 8.71 4.07 2.25
CA MET A 119 10.00 4.46 2.84
C MET A 119 10.65 3.35 3.68
N ASN A 120 9.91 2.30 4.07
CA ASN A 120 10.52 1.17 4.79
C ASN A 120 11.57 0.43 3.94
N ALA A 121 11.52 0.57 2.62
CA ALA A 121 12.55 0.10 1.70
C ALA A 121 13.66 1.14 1.42
N GLN A 122 13.73 2.26 2.13
CA GLN A 122 14.68 3.34 1.83
C GLN A 122 15.51 3.80 3.04
N VAL A 123 14.94 3.78 4.25
CA VAL A 123 15.60 4.36 5.43
C VAL A 123 17.01 3.77 5.63
N GLY A 124 18.02 4.64 5.73
CA GLY A 124 19.42 4.24 5.90
C GLY A 124 20.11 3.67 4.64
N ILE A 125 19.40 3.55 3.52
CA ILE A 125 19.91 3.06 2.23
C ILE A 125 19.98 4.20 1.20
N THR A 126 18.88 4.95 1.03
CA THR A 126 18.78 6.11 0.15
C THR A 126 17.86 7.17 0.78
N THR A 127 17.67 8.30 0.11
CA THR A 127 16.70 9.32 0.55
C THR A 127 15.97 9.93 -0.65
N PRO A 128 14.70 10.36 -0.48
CA PRO A 128 13.96 11.05 -1.54
C PRO A 128 14.72 12.24 -2.14
N GLY A 129 15.38 13.02 -1.28
CA GLY A 129 16.15 14.19 -1.70
C GLY A 129 17.43 13.86 -2.48
N TYR A 130 18.00 12.67 -2.31
CA TYR A 130 19.13 12.18 -3.13
C TYR A 130 18.66 11.67 -4.49
N ILE A 131 17.48 11.04 -4.54
CA ILE A 131 16.84 10.57 -5.78
C ILE A 131 16.51 11.73 -6.71
N GLY A 132 16.02 12.84 -6.15
CA GLY A 132 15.64 14.04 -6.91
C GLY A 132 14.26 14.60 -6.55
N ALA A 133 13.61 14.07 -5.52
CA ALA A 133 12.31 14.58 -5.07
C ALA A 133 12.45 15.96 -4.41
N ASP A 134 11.47 16.82 -4.67
CA ASP A 134 11.36 18.15 -4.09
C ASP A 134 10.57 18.13 -2.78
N VAL A 135 9.56 17.28 -2.71
CA VAL A 135 8.70 17.09 -1.53
C VAL A 135 8.29 15.62 -1.41
N SER A 136 8.20 15.13 -0.18
CA SER A 136 7.69 13.80 0.11
C SER A 136 6.91 13.81 1.42
N HIS A 137 5.77 13.12 1.45
CA HIS A 137 5.14 12.78 2.72
C HIS A 137 5.71 11.47 3.27
N LEU A 138 5.62 11.29 4.59
CA LEU A 138 5.95 10.02 5.25
C LEU A 138 4.73 9.47 5.97
N ASN A 139 4.41 8.19 5.83
CA ASN A 139 3.42 7.53 6.68
C ASN A 139 4.07 7.11 8.00
N LEU A 140 3.95 7.94 9.04
CA LEU A 140 4.49 7.57 10.36
C LEU A 140 3.83 6.31 10.95
N HIS A 141 2.61 6.03 10.52
CA HIS A 141 1.79 4.87 10.88
C HIS A 141 2.04 3.63 10.02
N LYS A 142 3.01 3.72 9.11
CA LYS A 142 3.58 2.57 8.40
C LYS A 142 5.04 2.40 8.84
N THR A 143 5.94 3.19 8.25
CA THR A 143 7.39 3.07 8.41
C THR A 143 7.92 3.41 9.82
N PHE A 144 7.21 4.25 10.57
CA PHE A 144 7.73 4.80 11.84
C PHE A 144 6.85 4.45 13.05
N SER A 145 6.27 3.25 13.04
CA SER A 145 5.70 2.55 14.20
C SER A 145 4.47 3.16 14.89
N ILE A 146 3.85 4.23 14.37
CA ILE A 146 2.52 4.62 14.90
C ILE A 146 1.53 3.46 14.61
N PRO A 147 0.73 3.01 15.60
CA PRO A 147 -0.14 1.86 15.43
C PRO A 147 -1.26 2.13 14.42
N HIS A 148 -1.60 1.11 13.62
CA HIS A 148 -2.64 1.19 12.59
C HIS A 148 -4.06 1.42 13.14
N GLY A 149 -4.34 0.98 14.38
CA GLY A 149 -5.57 1.28 15.12
C GLY A 149 -6.90 0.86 14.48
N GLY A 150 -6.88 -0.10 13.54
CA GLY A 150 -8.09 -0.51 12.81
C GLY A 150 -8.55 0.48 11.74
N GLY A 151 -7.67 1.37 11.27
CA GLY A 151 -7.98 2.38 10.24
C GLY A 151 -7.57 3.81 10.61
N GLY A 152 -6.74 3.97 11.65
CA GLY A 152 -6.29 5.27 12.17
C GLY A 152 -6.07 5.19 13.68
N PRO A 153 -5.29 6.11 14.27
CA PRO A 153 -4.85 7.39 13.70
C PRO A 153 -3.60 7.29 12.83
N GLY A 154 -3.37 8.32 12.00
CA GLY A 154 -2.16 8.49 11.21
C GLY A 154 -1.48 9.85 11.47
N MET A 155 -0.29 9.99 10.89
CA MET A 155 0.40 11.26 10.68
C MET A 155 1.12 11.19 9.34
N GLY A 156 1.07 12.28 8.56
CA GLY A 156 1.64 12.39 7.23
C GLY A 156 2.52 13.63 7.06
N PRO A 157 3.58 13.81 7.87
CA PRO A 157 4.45 14.96 7.73
C PRO A 157 5.10 15.00 6.35
N ILE A 158 5.28 16.21 5.82
CA ILE A 158 6.04 16.45 4.60
C ILE A 158 7.46 16.91 4.91
N GLY A 159 8.43 16.31 4.23
CA GLY A 159 9.78 16.85 4.06
C GLY A 159 9.88 17.56 2.72
N VAL A 160 10.50 18.75 2.69
CA VAL A 160 10.60 19.59 1.49
C VAL A 160 12.02 20.07 1.28
N LYS A 161 12.43 20.27 0.02
CA LYS A 161 13.64 21.01 -0.33
C LYS A 161 13.50 22.48 0.06
N MET A 162 14.65 23.14 0.23
CA MET A 162 14.73 24.49 0.78
C MET A 162 13.90 25.53 0.02
N HIS A 163 13.81 25.43 -1.31
CA HIS A 163 13.03 26.37 -2.13
C HIS A 163 11.51 26.25 -1.93
N LEU A 164 11.02 25.12 -1.40
CA LEU A 164 9.61 24.90 -1.07
C LEU A 164 9.28 25.28 0.37
N ALA A 165 10.27 25.40 1.26
CA ALA A 165 10.07 25.63 2.69
C ALA A 165 9.20 26.85 3.03
N PRO A 166 9.31 28.02 2.36
CA PRO A 166 8.46 29.17 2.66
C PRO A 166 6.97 28.97 2.35
N PHE A 167 6.63 27.95 1.55
CA PHE A 167 5.30 27.74 1.00
C PHE A 167 4.48 26.65 1.71
N VAL A 168 5.10 25.93 2.66
CA VAL A 168 4.43 24.88 3.43
C VAL A 168 3.24 25.44 4.22
N PRO A 169 2.16 24.66 4.45
CA PRO A 169 1.01 25.15 5.22
C PRO A 169 1.38 25.64 6.62
N GLY A 170 0.91 26.85 6.96
CA GLY A 170 1.01 27.46 8.29
C GLY A 170 -0.27 27.28 9.11
N HIS A 171 -0.41 28.00 10.22
CA HIS A 171 -1.61 27.97 11.06
C HIS A 171 -1.97 29.39 11.54
N SER A 172 -3.28 29.69 11.65
CA SER A 172 -3.74 31.04 12.01
C SER A 172 -3.45 31.41 13.48
N VAL A 173 -3.56 30.44 14.38
CA VAL A 173 -3.37 30.63 15.84
C VAL A 173 -1.91 30.51 16.27
N VAL A 174 -1.17 29.52 15.76
CA VAL A 174 0.23 29.27 16.10
C VAL A 174 1.07 29.61 14.89
N GLN A 175 1.71 30.75 14.94
CA GLN A 175 2.53 31.28 13.85
C GLN A 175 3.98 30.85 14.04
N ILE A 176 4.60 30.37 12.98
CA ILE A 176 6.00 29.92 12.96
C ILE A 176 6.77 30.86 12.04
N ASP A 177 7.85 31.46 12.54
CA ASP A 177 8.69 32.34 11.75
C ASP A 177 9.26 31.60 10.52
N GLY A 178 9.19 32.24 9.36
CA GLY A 178 9.64 31.64 8.09
C GLY A 178 8.63 30.70 7.42
N VAL A 179 7.49 30.41 8.06
CA VAL A 179 6.36 29.70 7.44
C VAL A 179 5.26 30.69 7.06
N THR A 180 4.62 30.47 5.92
CA THR A 180 3.52 31.32 5.47
C THR A 180 2.30 31.24 6.40
N ASN A 181 2.03 32.32 7.14
CA ASN A 181 0.88 32.43 8.04
C ASN A 181 -0.43 32.81 7.32
N ARG A 182 -0.37 33.11 6.01
CA ARG A 182 -1.51 33.63 5.23
C ARG A 182 -2.12 32.62 4.28
N LEU A 183 -1.44 31.51 4.00
CA LEU A 183 -1.86 30.56 2.97
C LEU A 183 -2.68 29.38 3.53
N GLY A 184 -3.14 29.46 4.78
CA GLY A 184 -4.11 28.52 5.35
C GLY A 184 -3.50 27.21 5.86
N ALA A 185 -4.23 26.59 6.79
CA ALA A 185 -3.89 25.31 7.40
C ALA A 185 -4.56 24.16 6.65
N VAL A 186 -3.88 23.01 6.60
CA VAL A 186 -4.45 21.74 6.09
C VAL A 186 -5.01 20.87 7.21
N SER A 187 -4.78 21.23 8.48
CA SER A 187 -5.32 20.52 9.64
C SER A 187 -5.72 21.51 10.73
N ALA A 188 -6.72 21.13 11.52
CA ALA A 188 -7.31 22.02 12.53
C ALA A 188 -6.35 22.38 13.68
N ALA A 189 -5.35 21.54 13.95
CA ALA A 189 -4.29 21.81 14.90
C ALA A 189 -2.96 22.03 14.17
N PRO A 190 -2.07 22.93 14.65
CA PRO A 190 -0.83 23.31 13.96
C PRO A 190 0.14 22.14 13.73
N PHE A 191 0.07 21.10 14.56
CA PHE A 191 0.92 19.91 14.50
C PHE A 191 0.10 18.61 14.37
N GLY A 192 -1.12 18.70 13.84
CA GLY A 192 -2.02 17.55 13.68
C GLY A 192 -2.23 16.81 15.01
N SER A 193 -2.10 15.49 14.97
CA SER A 193 -2.20 14.60 16.13
C SER A 193 -0.89 14.58 16.94
N ALA A 194 -0.54 15.68 17.60
CA ALA A 194 0.77 15.86 18.22
C ALA A 194 1.11 14.79 19.29
N SER A 195 0.10 14.28 20.01
CA SER A 195 0.30 13.32 21.12
C SER A 195 0.87 11.97 20.70
N ILE A 196 0.76 11.59 19.41
CA ILE A 196 1.27 10.31 18.89
C ILE A 196 2.65 10.42 18.22
N LEU A 197 3.15 11.64 18.01
CA LEU A 197 4.50 11.88 17.47
C LEU A 197 5.64 11.28 18.30
N PRO A 198 5.56 11.21 19.66
CA PRO A 198 6.58 10.54 20.46
C PRO A 198 6.83 9.08 20.08
N ILE A 199 5.86 8.37 19.48
CA ILE A 199 6.04 6.98 19.07
C ILE A 199 7.15 6.87 18.01
N SER A 200 7.04 7.64 16.93
CA SER A 200 8.04 7.67 15.87
C SER A 200 9.36 8.25 16.36
N TRP A 201 9.32 9.26 17.24
CA TRP A 201 10.53 9.81 17.86
C TRP A 201 11.30 8.75 18.65
N MET A 202 10.59 7.96 19.47
CA MET A 202 11.17 6.87 20.26
C MET A 202 11.73 5.78 19.36
N TYR A 203 10.99 5.36 18.33
CA TYR A 203 11.47 4.37 17.35
C TYR A 203 12.81 4.80 16.73
N ILE A 204 12.89 6.03 16.22
CA ILE A 204 14.11 6.58 15.61
C ILE A 204 15.26 6.63 16.62
N HIS A 205 15.00 7.09 17.86
CA HIS A 205 16.05 7.23 18.88
C HIS A 205 16.56 5.89 19.40
N MET A 206 15.69 4.90 19.59
CA MET A 206 16.09 3.58 20.09
C MET A 206 16.80 2.76 19.02
N MET A 207 16.37 2.86 17.75
CA MET A 207 16.99 2.13 16.65
C MET A 207 18.35 2.73 16.26
N GLY A 208 18.47 4.07 16.29
CA GLY A 208 19.64 4.76 15.77
C GLY A 208 19.86 4.52 14.27
N ALA A 209 20.94 5.07 13.72
CA ALA A 209 21.19 4.98 12.27
C ALA A 209 21.43 3.53 11.81
N GLU A 210 22.17 2.74 12.59
CA GLU A 210 22.48 1.34 12.26
C GLU A 210 21.24 0.46 12.33
N GLY A 211 20.43 0.59 13.38
CA GLY A 211 19.19 -0.18 13.53
C GLY A 211 18.17 0.18 12.46
N LEU A 212 18.00 1.46 12.12
CA LEU A 212 17.09 1.89 11.05
C LEU A 212 17.51 1.34 9.68
N LYS A 213 18.81 1.34 9.37
CA LYS A 213 19.33 0.73 8.15
C LYS A 213 19.09 -0.78 8.13
N MET A 214 19.36 -1.45 9.26
CA MET A 214 19.14 -2.89 9.39
C MET A 214 17.66 -3.25 9.22
N ALA A 215 16.74 -2.46 9.77
CA ALA A 215 15.30 -2.63 9.58
C ALA A 215 14.93 -2.68 8.10
N SER A 216 15.32 -1.66 7.31
CA SER A 216 15.06 -1.67 5.87
C SER A 216 15.71 -2.84 5.14
N GLN A 217 16.93 -3.24 5.52
CA GLN A 217 17.59 -4.41 4.93
C GLN A 217 16.84 -5.72 5.23
N VAL A 218 16.34 -5.90 6.44
CA VAL A 218 15.59 -7.09 6.85
C VAL A 218 14.19 -7.10 6.22
N ALA A 219 13.53 -5.95 6.09
CA ALA A 219 12.25 -5.86 5.37
C ALA A 219 12.40 -6.34 3.91
N ILE A 220 13.44 -5.88 3.22
CA ILE A 220 13.77 -6.32 1.85
C ILE A 220 14.12 -7.82 1.82
N LEU A 221 14.93 -8.29 2.78
CA LEU A 221 15.30 -9.70 2.90
C LEU A 221 14.07 -10.60 3.07
N ASN A 222 13.17 -10.25 3.99
CA ASN A 222 11.97 -11.02 4.30
C ASN A 222 11.04 -11.11 3.10
N ALA A 223 10.84 -10.00 2.37
CA ALA A 223 10.02 -9.98 1.16
C ALA A 223 10.61 -10.87 0.04
N ASN A 224 11.92 -10.77 -0.20
CA ASN A 224 12.60 -11.63 -1.16
C ASN A 224 12.61 -13.11 -0.74
N TYR A 225 12.67 -13.39 0.56
CA TYR A 225 12.55 -14.75 1.09
C TYR A 225 11.20 -15.37 0.74
N ILE A 226 10.10 -14.65 1.02
CA ILE A 226 8.74 -15.07 0.64
C ILE A 226 8.63 -15.24 -0.87
N ALA A 227 9.00 -14.22 -1.64
CA ALA A 227 8.93 -14.22 -3.10
C ALA A 227 9.66 -15.43 -3.70
N LYS A 228 10.88 -15.72 -3.22
CA LYS A 228 11.67 -16.85 -3.70
C LYS A 228 11.03 -18.19 -3.38
N ARG A 229 10.47 -18.35 -2.18
CA ARG A 229 9.83 -19.60 -1.71
C ARG A 229 8.49 -19.87 -2.38
N LEU A 230 7.75 -18.83 -2.74
CA LEU A 230 6.43 -18.95 -3.37
C LEU A 230 6.46 -18.94 -4.91
N SER A 231 7.48 -18.36 -5.55
CA SER A 231 7.55 -18.21 -7.01
C SER A 231 7.31 -19.48 -7.84
N PRO A 232 7.70 -20.71 -7.41
CA PRO A 232 7.37 -21.92 -8.17
C PRO A 232 5.89 -22.30 -8.17
N SER A 233 5.11 -21.79 -7.21
CA SER A 233 3.69 -22.10 -7.03
C SER A 233 2.76 -20.93 -7.36
N TYR A 234 3.25 -19.71 -7.15
CA TYR A 234 2.58 -18.44 -7.44
C TYR A 234 3.59 -17.51 -8.12
N PRO A 235 3.48 -17.26 -9.43
CA PRO A 235 4.40 -16.37 -10.14
C PRO A 235 4.49 -14.99 -9.47
N VAL A 236 5.70 -14.47 -9.32
CA VAL A 236 5.92 -13.09 -8.88
C VAL A 236 5.74 -12.18 -10.09
N LEU A 237 4.78 -11.27 -10.04
CA LEU A 237 4.33 -10.51 -11.21
C LEU A 237 5.39 -9.51 -11.71
N TYR A 238 6.04 -8.81 -10.79
CA TYR A 238 7.05 -7.81 -11.09
C TYR A 238 8.30 -8.04 -10.25
N SER A 239 9.46 -7.86 -10.86
CA SER A 239 10.77 -7.92 -10.20
C SER A 239 11.72 -6.92 -10.86
N GLY A 240 12.65 -6.41 -10.08
CA GLY A 240 13.71 -5.52 -10.55
C GLY A 240 14.93 -6.29 -11.01
N HIS A 241 16.09 -5.62 -10.92
CA HIS A 241 17.40 -6.22 -11.21
C HIS A 241 17.60 -7.55 -10.48
N ASP A 242 18.21 -8.53 -11.16
CA ASP A 242 18.45 -9.89 -10.67
C ASP A 242 17.20 -10.66 -10.20
N GLY A 243 16.00 -10.22 -10.60
CA GLY A 243 14.75 -10.84 -10.20
C GLY A 243 14.39 -10.60 -8.73
N LEU A 244 14.95 -9.56 -8.11
CA LEU A 244 14.70 -9.18 -6.72
C LEU A 244 13.53 -8.19 -6.61
N VAL A 245 12.85 -8.24 -5.47
CA VAL A 245 11.83 -7.26 -5.07
C VAL A 245 12.39 -6.31 -4.00
N ALA A 246 11.66 -5.25 -3.68
CA ALA A 246 11.96 -4.36 -2.56
C ALA A 246 11.41 -4.95 -1.24
N HIS A 247 10.63 -4.19 -0.47
CA HIS A 247 10.00 -4.64 0.78
C HIS A 247 8.70 -5.44 0.61
N GLU A 248 8.17 -5.57 -0.61
CA GLU A 248 6.91 -6.23 -0.88
C GLU A 248 6.96 -6.94 -2.24
N CYS A 249 6.11 -7.94 -2.47
CA CYS A 249 5.98 -8.61 -3.76
C CYS A 249 4.51 -8.85 -4.16
N ILE A 250 4.26 -8.95 -5.46
CA ILE A 250 2.93 -9.26 -6.00
C ILE A 250 2.90 -10.70 -6.51
N LEU A 251 2.02 -11.52 -5.97
CA LEU A 251 1.73 -12.88 -6.41
C LEU A 251 0.60 -12.86 -7.44
N ASP A 252 0.87 -13.36 -8.64
CA ASP A 252 -0.11 -13.39 -9.72
C ASP A 252 -1.05 -14.59 -9.62
N ILE A 253 -2.31 -14.33 -9.26
CA ILE A 253 -3.35 -15.35 -9.12
C ILE A 253 -4.18 -15.47 -10.41
N ARG A 254 -4.09 -14.51 -11.33
CA ARG A 254 -4.94 -14.45 -12.53
C ARG A 254 -4.84 -15.71 -13.40
N PRO A 255 -3.64 -16.29 -13.66
CA PRO A 255 -3.55 -17.55 -14.40
C PRO A 255 -4.28 -18.70 -13.70
N LEU A 256 -4.22 -18.77 -12.37
CA LEU A 256 -4.94 -19.80 -11.59
C LEU A 256 -6.45 -19.62 -11.73
N LYS A 257 -6.94 -18.39 -11.68
CA LYS A 257 -8.36 -18.07 -11.88
C LYS A 257 -8.84 -18.47 -13.28
N GLU A 258 -8.05 -18.18 -14.32
CA GLU A 258 -8.37 -18.59 -15.69
C GLU A 258 -8.40 -20.11 -15.85
N GLU A 259 -7.48 -20.83 -15.22
CA GLU A 259 -7.37 -22.29 -15.31
C GLU A 259 -8.46 -23.05 -14.55
N CYS A 260 -8.89 -22.55 -13.37
CA CYS A 260 -9.73 -23.34 -12.47
C CYS A 260 -10.86 -22.58 -11.77
N GLY A 261 -11.01 -21.28 -12.01
CA GLY A 261 -12.07 -20.47 -11.41
C GLY A 261 -11.81 -20.00 -9.97
N ILE A 262 -10.79 -20.53 -9.28
CA ILE A 262 -10.43 -20.07 -7.93
C ILE A 262 -9.83 -18.65 -8.00
N THR A 263 -10.35 -17.76 -7.16
CA THR A 263 -9.99 -16.34 -7.15
C THR A 263 -9.01 -15.99 -6.02
N GLU A 264 -8.42 -14.79 -6.12
CA GLU A 264 -7.65 -14.18 -5.04
C GLU A 264 -8.48 -13.99 -3.75
N MET A 265 -9.80 -13.78 -3.89
CA MET A 265 -10.73 -13.67 -2.76
C MET A 265 -10.87 -15.02 -2.04
N ASP A 266 -10.94 -16.13 -2.77
CA ASP A 266 -11.02 -17.46 -2.17
C ASP A 266 -9.76 -17.79 -1.37
N ILE A 267 -8.58 -17.47 -1.92
CA ILE A 267 -7.29 -17.61 -1.22
C ILE A 267 -7.28 -16.73 0.03
N ALA A 268 -7.71 -15.48 -0.07
CA ALA A 268 -7.74 -14.54 1.03
C ALA A 268 -8.67 -15.00 2.17
N LYS A 269 -9.86 -15.51 1.85
CA LYS A 269 -10.77 -16.07 2.86
C LYS A 269 -10.22 -17.37 3.44
N ARG A 270 -9.58 -18.21 2.62
CA ARG A 270 -8.97 -19.46 3.09
C ARG A 270 -7.81 -19.22 4.05
N LEU A 271 -7.00 -18.18 3.84
CA LEU A 271 -5.93 -17.80 4.77
C LEU A 271 -6.42 -17.55 6.21
N ILE A 272 -7.68 -17.12 6.39
CA ILE A 272 -8.29 -16.95 7.72
C ILE A 272 -8.35 -18.29 8.46
N ASP A 273 -8.66 -19.38 7.75
CA ASP A 273 -8.69 -20.73 8.36
C ASP A 273 -7.29 -21.20 8.75
N TYR A 274 -6.25 -20.70 8.06
CA TYR A 274 -4.84 -20.88 8.39
C TYR A 274 -4.33 -19.92 9.48
N GLY A 275 -5.19 -19.04 10.02
CA GLY A 275 -4.85 -18.11 11.09
C GLY A 275 -4.19 -16.82 10.63
N PHE A 276 -4.30 -16.47 9.35
CA PHE A 276 -3.72 -15.25 8.78
C PHE A 276 -4.79 -14.26 8.34
N HIS A 277 -4.52 -12.97 8.57
CA HIS A 277 -5.17 -11.92 7.79
C HIS A 277 -4.63 -11.97 6.36
N ALA A 278 -5.50 -11.76 5.37
CA ALA A 278 -5.09 -11.75 3.98
C ALA A 278 -4.11 -10.58 3.69
N PRO A 279 -3.15 -10.75 2.77
CA PRO A 279 -2.38 -9.65 2.21
C PRO A 279 -3.27 -8.64 1.47
N THR A 280 -2.69 -7.54 0.99
CA THR A 280 -3.42 -6.57 0.17
C THR A 280 -3.96 -7.26 -1.08
N MET A 281 -5.25 -7.12 -1.35
CA MET A 281 -5.94 -7.81 -2.44
C MET A 281 -6.26 -6.86 -3.60
N SER A 282 -6.05 -7.34 -4.83
CA SER A 282 -6.51 -6.69 -6.06
C SER A 282 -6.06 -5.24 -6.26
N PHE A 283 -4.96 -4.85 -5.60
CA PHE A 283 -4.28 -3.58 -5.76
C PHE A 283 -2.76 -3.79 -5.63
N PRO A 284 -1.92 -3.14 -6.47
CA PRO A 284 -2.28 -2.24 -7.58
C PRO A 284 -2.82 -2.96 -8.83
N VAL A 285 -2.75 -4.29 -8.88
CA VAL A 285 -3.24 -5.09 -10.01
C VAL A 285 -4.46 -5.90 -9.57
N ALA A 286 -5.57 -5.78 -10.30
CA ALA A 286 -6.77 -6.57 -10.02
C ALA A 286 -6.50 -8.07 -10.20
N GLY A 287 -7.01 -8.90 -9.28
CA GLY A 287 -6.85 -10.35 -9.34
C GLY A 287 -5.51 -10.87 -8.78
N THR A 288 -4.79 -10.08 -7.98
CA THR A 288 -3.50 -10.47 -7.39
C THR A 288 -3.49 -10.27 -5.87
N LEU A 289 -2.43 -10.78 -5.22
CA LEU A 289 -2.15 -10.56 -3.80
C LEU A 289 -0.79 -9.86 -3.63
N MET A 290 -0.74 -8.76 -2.90
CA MET A 290 0.50 -8.04 -2.59
C MET A 290 0.90 -8.28 -1.13
N VAL A 291 2.11 -8.79 -0.92
CA VAL A 291 2.62 -9.29 0.36
C VAL A 291 3.80 -8.45 0.84
N GLU A 292 3.65 -7.82 2.02
CA GLU A 292 4.69 -7.08 2.73
C GLU A 292 4.87 -7.68 4.14
N PRO A 293 5.96 -8.42 4.42
CA PRO A 293 6.16 -9.05 5.73
C PRO A 293 6.72 -8.13 6.80
N THR A 294 7.31 -7.00 6.42
CA THR A 294 8.14 -6.13 7.28
C THR A 294 9.36 -6.84 7.88
N GLU A 295 10.18 -6.09 8.59
CA GLU A 295 11.35 -6.56 9.31
C GLU A 295 11.04 -7.17 10.68
N SER A 296 9.83 -6.92 11.20
CA SER A 296 9.46 -7.29 12.57
C SER A 296 9.02 -8.74 12.70
N GLU A 297 8.67 -9.38 11.58
CA GLU A 297 8.22 -10.77 11.58
C GLU A 297 9.40 -11.75 11.59
N SER A 298 9.31 -12.73 12.50
CA SER A 298 10.33 -13.76 12.63
C SER A 298 10.30 -14.71 11.42
N LYS A 299 11.44 -15.32 11.09
CA LYS A 299 11.50 -16.35 10.04
C LYS A 299 10.47 -17.46 10.23
N ALA A 300 10.20 -17.85 11.48
CA ALA A 300 9.19 -18.87 11.78
C ALA A 300 7.78 -18.45 11.34
N GLU A 301 7.43 -17.16 11.48
CA GLU A 301 6.14 -16.65 11.02
C GLU A 301 6.08 -16.54 9.49
N LEU A 302 7.19 -16.13 8.86
CA LEU A 302 7.30 -16.13 7.39
C LEU A 302 7.12 -17.55 6.84
N ASP A 303 7.77 -18.55 7.44
CA ASP A 303 7.63 -19.95 7.04
C ASP A 303 6.19 -20.45 7.24
N ARG A 304 5.51 -20.08 8.33
CA ARG A 304 4.09 -20.44 8.54
C ARG A 304 3.20 -19.86 7.43
N PHE A 305 3.41 -18.61 7.03
CA PHE A 305 2.67 -17.99 5.93
C PHE A 305 2.96 -18.69 4.60
N ILE A 306 4.24 -18.99 4.32
CA ILE A 306 4.66 -19.72 3.11
C ILE A 306 4.02 -21.11 3.07
N GLU A 307 4.05 -21.85 4.19
CA GLU A 307 3.43 -23.17 4.30
C GLU A 307 1.92 -23.12 4.07
N ALA A 308 1.23 -22.13 4.65
CA ALA A 308 -0.19 -21.90 4.40
C ALA A 308 -0.49 -21.65 2.92
N MET A 309 0.26 -20.76 2.27
CA MET A 309 0.10 -20.47 0.85
C MET A 309 0.38 -21.70 -0.03
N LEU A 310 1.40 -22.49 0.28
CA LEU A 310 1.72 -23.73 -0.45
C LEU A 310 0.67 -24.83 -0.23
N ALA A 311 0.11 -24.93 0.98
CA ALA A 311 -1.01 -25.83 1.29
C ALA A 311 -2.26 -25.41 0.51
N ILE A 312 -2.59 -24.12 0.48
CA ILE A 312 -3.65 -23.56 -0.36
C ILE A 312 -3.40 -23.85 -1.85
N ARG A 313 -2.15 -23.80 -2.32
CA ARG A 313 -1.84 -24.18 -3.71
C ARG A 313 -2.18 -25.64 -3.99
N ASN A 314 -1.92 -26.53 -3.02
CA ASN A 314 -2.29 -27.93 -3.13
C ASN A 314 -3.81 -28.12 -3.11
N GLU A 315 -4.54 -27.35 -2.30
CA GLU A 315 -6.02 -27.33 -2.33
C GLU A 315 -6.53 -26.93 -3.72
N ILE A 316 -5.95 -25.89 -4.34
CA ILE A 316 -6.28 -25.47 -5.71
C ILE A 316 -5.99 -26.59 -6.72
N ARG A 317 -4.89 -27.33 -6.57
CA ARG A 317 -4.56 -28.47 -7.45
C ARG A 317 -5.62 -29.58 -7.38
N ARG A 318 -6.24 -29.80 -6.21
CA ARG A 318 -7.32 -30.79 -6.05
C ARG A 318 -8.59 -30.37 -6.78
N VAL A 319 -8.92 -29.08 -6.77
CA VAL A 319 -9.98 -28.52 -7.61
C VAL A 319 -9.64 -28.65 -9.09
N GLN A 320 -8.41 -28.31 -9.50
CA GLN A 320 -7.93 -28.47 -10.89
C GLN A 320 -8.01 -29.93 -11.38
N ALA A 321 -7.75 -30.89 -10.51
CA ALA A 321 -7.82 -32.32 -10.82
C ALA A 321 -9.26 -32.88 -10.81
N GLY A 322 -10.26 -32.08 -10.45
CA GLY A 322 -11.66 -32.51 -10.33
C GLY A 322 -11.93 -33.39 -9.10
N GLU A 323 -11.01 -33.45 -8.14
CA GLU A 323 -11.22 -34.20 -6.88
C GLU A 323 -12.27 -33.51 -6.00
N TRP A 324 -12.28 -32.17 -6.02
CA TRP A 324 -13.32 -31.36 -5.40
C TRP A 324 -14.10 -30.56 -6.44
N PRO A 325 -15.43 -30.49 -6.32
CA PRO A 325 -16.25 -29.59 -7.11
C PRO A 325 -15.79 -28.13 -6.98
N LEU A 326 -15.90 -27.37 -8.07
CA LEU A 326 -15.54 -25.95 -8.09
C LEU A 326 -16.41 -25.11 -7.15
N ASP A 327 -17.66 -25.50 -6.98
CA ASP A 327 -18.67 -24.84 -6.15
C ASP A 327 -18.76 -25.37 -4.72
N ASP A 328 -18.05 -26.47 -4.39
CA ASP A 328 -18.03 -27.04 -3.03
C ASP A 328 -16.65 -27.59 -2.65
N ASN A 329 -15.81 -26.72 -2.09
CA ASN A 329 -14.45 -27.03 -1.65
C ASN A 329 -14.02 -26.07 -0.52
N PRO A 330 -12.90 -26.35 0.19
CA PRO A 330 -12.47 -25.51 1.30
C PRO A 330 -12.22 -24.04 0.93
N LEU A 331 -11.82 -23.74 -0.31
CA LEU A 331 -11.45 -22.39 -0.75
C LEU A 331 -12.69 -21.50 -0.91
N VAL A 332 -13.73 -21.99 -1.60
CA VAL A 332 -14.95 -21.22 -1.86
C VAL A 332 -15.86 -21.13 -0.64
N ASN A 333 -15.83 -22.15 0.22
CA ASN A 333 -16.60 -22.17 1.46
C ASN A 333 -15.93 -21.46 2.64
N ALA A 334 -14.65 -21.08 2.51
CA ALA A 334 -13.95 -20.29 3.52
C ALA A 334 -14.56 -18.88 3.68
N PRO A 335 -14.50 -18.31 4.91
CA PRO A 335 -13.92 -18.89 6.12
C PRO A 335 -14.87 -19.86 6.84
N HIS A 336 -14.31 -20.75 7.67
CA HIS A 336 -15.07 -21.75 8.43
C HIS A 336 -15.25 -21.35 9.90
N ILE A 337 -16.51 -21.13 10.31
CA ILE A 337 -16.88 -20.64 11.64
C ILE A 337 -17.13 -21.77 12.63
N GLN A 338 -17.05 -21.45 13.92
CA GLN A 338 -17.17 -22.43 15.01
C GLN A 338 -18.48 -23.23 14.97
N THR A 339 -19.60 -22.62 14.56
CA THR A 339 -20.92 -23.27 14.56
C THR A 339 -21.03 -24.38 13.50
N GLU A 340 -20.21 -24.37 12.45
CA GLU A 340 -20.21 -25.41 11.42
C GLU A 340 -19.72 -26.78 11.97
N LEU A 341 -18.99 -26.78 13.09
CA LEU A 341 -18.52 -28.01 13.73
C LEU A 341 -19.65 -28.92 14.24
N VAL A 342 -20.78 -28.32 14.64
CA VAL A 342 -21.92 -29.04 15.24
C VAL A 342 -23.07 -29.24 14.25
N GLN A 343 -22.96 -28.68 13.05
CA GLN A 343 -23.93 -28.86 11.98
C GLN A 343 -23.67 -30.15 11.21
N GLU A 344 -24.66 -30.63 10.44
CA GLU A 344 -24.44 -31.69 9.48
C GLU A 344 -23.37 -31.27 8.46
N TRP A 345 -22.49 -32.19 8.08
CA TRP A 345 -21.34 -31.89 7.23
C TRP A 345 -21.47 -32.62 5.90
N LEU A 346 -21.95 -31.89 4.89
CA LEU A 346 -22.29 -32.41 3.57
C LEU A 346 -21.22 -32.08 2.51
N HIS A 347 -20.03 -31.68 2.95
CA HIS A 347 -18.93 -31.30 2.08
C HIS A 347 -18.03 -32.50 1.69
N PRO A 348 -17.37 -32.47 0.51
CA PRO A 348 -16.44 -33.52 0.05
C PRO A 348 -15.05 -33.45 0.71
N TYR A 349 -14.89 -32.66 1.76
CA TYR A 349 -13.66 -32.51 2.54
C TYR A 349 -13.98 -32.63 4.03
N SER A 350 -13.00 -32.88 4.89
CA SER A 350 -13.25 -33.09 6.33
C SER A 350 -13.39 -31.79 7.11
N ARG A 351 -14.09 -31.83 8.25
CA ARG A 351 -14.11 -30.73 9.23
C ARG A 351 -12.70 -30.37 9.70
N ASP A 352 -11.87 -31.37 9.95
CA ASP A 352 -10.49 -31.16 10.42
C ASP A 352 -9.69 -30.33 9.41
N LEU A 353 -9.79 -30.64 8.11
CA LEU A 353 -9.15 -29.84 7.06
C LEU A 353 -9.72 -28.42 6.98
N ALA A 354 -11.03 -28.27 7.21
CA ALA A 354 -11.68 -26.99 7.16
C ALA A 354 -11.16 -26.04 8.26
N VAL A 355 -11.13 -26.51 9.52
CA VAL A 355 -10.88 -25.66 10.69
C VAL A 355 -9.47 -25.75 11.28
N PHE A 356 -8.75 -26.85 11.05
CA PHE A 356 -7.38 -27.09 11.54
C PHE A 356 -6.45 -27.55 10.41
N PRO A 357 -6.28 -26.76 9.33
CA PRO A 357 -5.52 -27.20 8.16
C PRO A 357 -4.00 -27.35 8.39
N SER A 358 -3.49 -26.91 9.55
CA SER A 358 -2.08 -27.07 9.94
C SER A 358 -1.93 -27.29 11.44
N GLN A 359 -0.80 -27.87 11.85
CA GLN A 359 -0.47 -28.05 13.26
C GLN A 359 -0.38 -26.72 14.02
N ALA A 360 0.07 -25.65 13.36
CA ALA A 360 0.13 -24.32 13.96
C ALA A 360 -1.26 -23.79 14.32
N VAL A 361 -2.26 -24.01 13.46
CA VAL A 361 -3.66 -23.64 13.71
C VAL A 361 -4.26 -24.49 14.83
N LEU A 362 -3.96 -25.79 14.87
CA LEU A 362 -4.42 -26.67 15.95
C LEU A 362 -3.90 -26.19 17.31
N ASN A 363 -2.65 -25.74 17.37
CA ASN A 363 -2.03 -25.25 18.60
C ASN A 363 -2.57 -23.89 19.05
N ASN A 364 -2.99 -23.03 18.11
CA ASN A 364 -3.50 -21.69 18.40
C ASN A 364 -4.56 -21.24 17.37
N LYS A 365 -5.81 -21.66 17.58
CA LYS A 365 -6.92 -21.37 16.66
C LYS A 365 -7.50 -19.99 16.91
N TYR A 366 -7.45 -19.14 15.89
CA TYR A 366 -8.33 -17.97 15.78
C TYR A 366 -9.60 -18.35 15.01
N TRP A 367 -10.77 -18.01 15.55
CA TRP A 367 -12.06 -18.32 14.93
C TRP A 367 -12.59 -17.12 14.14
N PRO A 368 -12.89 -17.27 12.83
CA PRO A 368 -13.74 -16.32 12.15
C PRO A 368 -15.12 -16.31 12.82
N THR A 369 -15.67 -15.12 13.05
CA THR A 369 -16.95 -14.95 13.76
C THR A 369 -18.17 -15.02 12.85
N VAL A 370 -17.96 -14.86 11.53
CA VAL A 370 -19.00 -14.90 10.49
C VAL A 370 -18.46 -15.60 9.24
N LYS A 371 -19.38 -16.15 8.43
CA LYS A 371 -19.06 -16.67 7.09
C LYS A 371 -18.65 -15.53 6.16
N ARG A 372 -18.33 -15.89 4.91
CA ARG A 372 -18.05 -14.96 3.83
C ARG A 372 -19.19 -13.93 3.72
N LEU A 373 -18.81 -12.66 3.69
CA LEU A 373 -19.75 -11.55 3.56
C LEU A 373 -20.33 -11.50 2.14
N ASP A 374 -21.58 -11.10 2.02
CA ASP A 374 -22.21 -10.76 0.74
C ASP A 374 -22.10 -9.25 0.51
N ASP A 375 -21.03 -8.87 -0.19
CA ASP A 375 -20.71 -7.46 -0.47
C ASP A 375 -21.85 -6.78 -1.27
N VAL A 376 -22.44 -7.49 -2.25
CA VAL A 376 -23.48 -6.94 -3.14
C VAL A 376 -24.80 -6.73 -2.39
N TYR A 377 -25.16 -7.64 -1.49
CA TYR A 377 -26.37 -7.49 -0.69
C TYR A 377 -26.31 -6.25 0.21
N GLY A 378 -25.17 -5.99 0.86
CA GLY A 378 -24.99 -4.84 1.74
C GLY A 378 -25.21 -3.51 1.03
N ASP A 379 -24.61 -3.35 -0.16
CA ASP A 379 -24.77 -2.14 -0.97
C ASP A 379 -26.21 -1.94 -1.47
N ARG A 380 -26.93 -3.02 -1.77
CA ARG A 380 -28.34 -2.98 -2.20
C ARG A 380 -29.31 -2.73 -1.06
N ASN A 381 -28.92 -3.04 0.17
CA ASN A 381 -29.76 -2.95 1.37
C ASN A 381 -29.04 -2.13 2.45
N LEU A 382 -28.82 -0.85 2.16
CA LEU A 382 -27.98 0.02 2.99
C LEU A 382 -28.59 0.24 4.39
N PHE A 383 -27.94 -0.32 5.41
CA PHE A 383 -28.25 -0.10 6.83
C PHE A 383 -26.97 0.28 7.59
N CYS A 384 -26.82 1.56 7.94
CA CYS A 384 -25.61 2.11 8.58
C CYS A 384 -25.80 2.46 10.07
N SER A 385 -26.77 1.82 10.74
CA SER A 385 -27.07 1.98 12.16
C SER A 385 -27.37 0.61 12.77
N CYS A 386 -27.33 0.50 14.11
CA CYS A 386 -27.78 -0.71 14.79
C CYS A 386 -29.19 -1.10 14.31
N VAL A 387 -29.38 -2.38 13.97
CA VAL A 387 -30.71 -2.88 13.63
C VAL A 387 -31.64 -2.77 14.84
N PRO A 388 -32.96 -2.64 14.65
CA PRO A 388 -33.89 -2.59 15.78
C PRO A 388 -33.74 -3.81 16.70
N MET A 389 -33.93 -3.63 18.01
CA MET A 389 -33.85 -4.74 18.98
C MET A 389 -34.73 -5.95 18.62
N ALA A 390 -35.87 -5.71 17.98
CA ALA A 390 -36.78 -6.74 17.50
C ALA A 390 -36.19 -7.64 16.39
N SER A 391 -35.09 -7.25 15.75
CA SER A 391 -34.36 -8.08 14.78
C SER A 391 -33.33 -9.00 15.44
N TYR A 392 -33.06 -8.82 16.73
CA TYR A 392 -32.20 -9.70 17.54
C TYR A 392 -33.00 -10.71 18.38
N GLN A 393 -34.33 -10.58 18.43
CA GLN A 393 -35.26 -11.45 19.14
C GLN A 393 -35.97 -12.36 18.12
#